data_AF-A0A2N6E6R9-F1
#
_entry.id   AF-A0A2N6E6R9-F1
#
_cell.length_a   1.000
_cell.length_b   1.000
_cell.length_c   1.000
_cell.angle_alpha   90.00
_cell.angle_beta   90.00
_cell.angle_gamma   90.00
#
_symmetry.space_group_name_H-M   'P 1'
#
loop_
_entity.id
_entity.type
_entity.pdbx_description
1 polymer ?
#
loop_
_entity_poly.entity_id
_entity_poly.type
_entity_poly.pdbx_seq_one_letter_code
_entity_poly.pdbx_strand_id
1 'polypeptide(L)'
;MLACPHCGSVIVLKELPHRGVFDSCRTCPQCGGSFTVDKDTKVRQALFIVVALISLVFTVLLYFGDRGWLFLALGSYVALGGLIWWGNRKVYLVPCQKKPRRLG
;
A
#
# COMPACT_ATOMS: atom_id res chain seq x y z
N MET A 1 -0.89 12.93 -6.61
CA MET A 1 -1.71 12.99 -7.84
C MET A 1 -1.24 11.85 -8.73
N LEU A 2 -2.14 11.02 -9.26
CA LEU A 2 -1.76 9.88 -10.11
C LEU A 2 -2.28 10.11 -11.53
N ALA A 3 -1.52 9.71 -12.54
CA ALA A 3 -1.92 9.79 -13.94
C ALA A 3 -2.57 8.47 -14.38
N CYS A 4 -3.68 8.56 -15.12
CA CYS A 4 -4.32 7.38 -15.69
C CYS A 4 -3.39 6.70 -16.72
N PRO A 5 -3.17 5.37 -16.66
CA PRO A 5 -2.29 4.68 -17.61
C PRO A 5 -2.84 4.63 -19.05
N HIS A 6 -4.12 4.95 -19.26
CA HIS A 6 -4.77 4.91 -20.57
C HIS A 6 -4.76 6.26 -21.30
N CYS A 7 -4.99 7.35 -20.58
CA CYS A 7 -5.14 8.69 -21.18
C CYS A 7 -4.23 9.75 -20.57
N GLY A 8 -3.42 9.43 -19.56
CA GLY A 8 -2.52 10.37 -18.89
C GLY A 8 -3.20 11.42 -18.02
N SER A 9 -4.55 11.46 -17.97
CA SER A 9 -5.29 12.43 -17.15
C SER A 9 -4.98 12.26 -15.66
N VAL A 10 -4.85 13.40 -14.98
CA VAL A 10 -4.62 13.43 -13.53
C VAL A 10 -5.91 13.06 -12.82
N ILE A 11 -5.86 12.03 -11.98
CA ILE A 11 -7.01 11.51 -11.25
C ILE A 11 -6.77 11.52 -9.74
N VAL A 12 -7.84 11.80 -8.99
CA VAL A 12 -7.87 11.77 -7.53
C VAL A 12 -8.55 10.48 -7.08
N LEU A 13 -7.77 9.50 -6.62
CA LEU A 13 -8.28 8.16 -6.29
C LEU A 13 -9.47 8.19 -5.30
N LYS A 14 -9.49 9.13 -4.35
CA LYS A 14 -10.53 9.22 -3.31
C LYS A 14 -11.94 9.49 -3.86
N GLU A 15 -12.06 10.08 -5.04
CA GLU A 15 -13.34 10.47 -5.63
C GLU A 15 -13.94 9.39 -6.53
N LEU A 16 -13.18 8.32 -6.84
CA LEU A 16 -13.68 7.28 -7.74
C LEU A 16 -14.56 6.28 -7.00
N PRO A 17 -15.78 6.01 -7.49
CA PRO A 17 -16.65 5.01 -6.91
C PRO A 17 -16.04 3.61 -7.04
N HIS A 18 -16.02 2.88 -5.93
CA HIS A 18 -15.71 1.46 -5.93
C HIS A 18 -16.88 0.69 -6.53
N ARG A 19 -16.63 -0.12 -7.57
CA ARG A 19 -17.67 -0.98 -8.17
C ARG A 19 -18.10 -2.15 -7.26
N GLY A 20 -17.35 -2.43 -6.19
CA GLY A 20 -17.71 -3.38 -5.15
C GLY A 20 -16.63 -3.45 -4.06
N VAL A 21 -16.99 -4.00 -2.88
CA VAL A 21 -16.08 -4.15 -1.73
C VAL A 21 -14.84 -5.00 -2.09
N PHE A 22 -15.01 -5.97 -2.98
CA PHE A 22 -13.96 -6.89 -3.43
C PHE A 22 -13.35 -6.54 -4.79
N ASP A 23 -13.90 -5.54 -5.50
CA ASP A 23 -13.45 -5.21 -6.85
C ASP A 23 -12.30 -4.20 -6.77
N SER A 24 -11.09 -4.67 -7.08
CA SER A 24 -9.87 -3.84 -6.99
C SER A 24 -9.72 -2.86 -8.16
N CYS A 25 -10.53 -3.01 -9.21
CA CYS A 25 -10.45 -2.19 -10.41
C CYS A 25 -11.40 -0.98 -10.35
N ARG A 26 -10.88 0.18 -10.76
CA ARG A 26 -11.57 1.46 -10.88
C ARG A 26 -11.63 1.88 -12.34
N THR A 27 -12.62 2.70 -12.68
CA THR A 27 -12.84 3.17 -14.06
C THR A 27 -12.55 4.66 -14.16
N CYS A 28 -11.75 5.07 -15.13
CA CYS A 28 -11.46 6.49 -15.37
C CYS A 28 -12.73 7.20 -15.90
N PRO A 29 -13.13 8.34 -15.32
CA PRO A 29 -14.29 9.10 -15.83
C PRO A 29 -14.02 9.74 -17.19
N GLN A 30 -12.75 10.03 -17.53
CA GLN A 30 -12.37 10.71 -18.76
C GLN A 30 -12.32 9.77 -19.98
N CYS A 31 -11.74 8.57 -19.82
CA CYS A 31 -11.53 7.64 -20.93
C CYS A 31 -12.28 6.32 -20.81
N GLY A 32 -13.01 6.07 -19.71
CA GLY A 32 -13.68 4.80 -19.45
C GLY A 32 -12.74 3.61 -19.20
N GLY A 33 -11.42 3.84 -19.22
CA GLY A 33 -10.40 2.80 -19.03
C GLY A 33 -10.40 2.25 -17.61
N SER A 34 -10.25 0.93 -17.48
CA SER A 34 -10.17 0.25 -16.18
C SER A 34 -8.72 0.12 -15.71
N PHE A 35 -8.45 0.47 -14.45
CA PHE A 35 -7.12 0.37 -13.86
C PHE A 35 -7.21 -0.09 -12.41
N THR A 36 -6.12 -0.65 -11.89
CA THR A 36 -6.00 -1.07 -10.49
C THR A 36 -4.71 -0.53 -9.91
N VAL A 37 -4.67 -0.41 -8.58
CA VAL A 37 -3.42 -0.22 -7.87
C VAL A 37 -2.61 -1.50 -8.01
N ASP A 38 -1.32 -1.36 -8.30
CA ASP A 38 -0.42 -2.48 -8.55
C ASP A 38 -0.34 -3.46 -7.36
N LYS A 39 -0.26 -4.76 -7.65
CA LYS A 39 -0.23 -5.82 -6.62
C LYS A 39 1.01 -5.71 -5.73
N ASP A 40 2.09 -5.17 -6.26
CA ASP A 40 3.33 -4.90 -5.50
C ASP A 40 3.09 -3.97 -4.30
N THR A 41 2.10 -3.07 -4.36
CA THR A 41 1.78 -2.20 -3.22
C THR A 41 1.15 -2.97 -2.04
N LYS A 42 0.40 -4.05 -2.31
CA LYS A 42 -0.19 -4.90 -1.26
C LYS A 42 0.89 -5.70 -0.51
N VAL A 43 1.86 -6.22 -1.25
CA VAL A 43 3.00 -6.96 -0.65
C VAL A 43 3.84 -6.03 0.23
N ARG A 44 4.11 -4.80 -0.24
CA ARG A 44 4.79 -3.79 0.57
C ARG A 44 3.99 -3.41 1.83
N GLN A 45 2.68 -3.21 1.72
CA GLN A 45 1.82 -2.97 2.89
C GLN A 45 1.83 -4.13 3.89
N ALA A 46 1.81 -5.38 3.43
CA ALA A 46 1.91 -6.54 4.31
C ALA A 46 3.25 -6.57 5.07
N LEU A 47 4.35 -6.26 4.37
CA LEU A 47 5.68 -6.14 4.99
C LEU A 47 5.69 -5.07 6.09
N PHE A 48 5.05 -3.92 5.86
CA PHE A 48 4.93 -2.88 6.90
C PHE A 48 4.20 -3.35 8.15
N ILE A 49 3.09 -4.07 7.98
CA ILE A 49 2.31 -4.61 9.10
C ILE A 49 3.18 -5.59 9.90
N VAL A 50 3.92 -6.47 9.22
CA VAL A 50 4.81 -7.44 9.88
C VAL A 50 5.91 -6.73 10.67
N VAL A 51 6.61 -5.76 10.09
CA VAL A 51 7.68 -5.04 10.81
C VAL A 51 7.11 -4.19 11.95
N ALA A 52 5.92 -3.60 11.79
CA ALA A 52 5.25 -2.88 12.87
C ALA A 52 4.87 -3.80 14.05
N LEU A 53 4.37 -5.01 13.79
CA LEU A 53 4.10 -6.01 14.81
C LEU A 53 5.37 -6.43 15.54
N ILE A 54 6.47 -6.65 14.81
CA ILE A 54 7.78 -6.96 15.41
C ILE A 54 8.24 -5.81 16.31
N SER A 55 8.14 -4.56 15.85
CA SER A 55 8.50 -3.38 16.65
C SER A 55 7.63 -3.23 17.91
N LEU A 56 6.35 -3.58 17.81
CA LEU A 56 5.42 -3.59 18.94
C LEU A 56 5.82 -4.65 19.99
N VAL A 57 6.19 -5.86 19.54
CA VAL A 57 6.70 -6.92 20.43
C VAL A 57 7.98 -6.49 21.13
N PHE A 58 8.93 -5.87 20.41
CA PHE A 58 10.15 -5.32 21.01
C PHE A 58 9.87 -4.23 22.06
N THR A 59 8.82 -3.44 21.85
CA THR A 59 8.43 -2.38 22.79
C THR A 59 7.79 -2.95 24.05
N VAL A 60 6.99 -4.00 23.91
CA VAL A 60 6.45 -4.74 25.06
C VAL A 60 7.58 -5.42 25.84
N LEU A 61 8.55 -6.04 25.16
CA LEU A 61 9.74 -6.61 25.81
C LEU A 61 10.56 -5.56 26.57
N LEU A 62 10.69 -4.36 26.01
CA LEU A 62 11.33 -3.22 26.66
C LEU A 62 10.58 -2.72 27.90
N TYR A 63 9.27 -2.83 27.91
CA TYR A 63 8.46 -2.45 29.06
C TYR A 63 8.73 -3.38 30.27
N PHE A 64 9.07 -4.65 30.01
CA PHE A 64 9.39 -5.64 31.05
C PHE A 64 10.90 -5.78 31.34
N GLY A 65 11.78 -5.25 30.47
CA GLY A 65 13.24 -5.41 30.55
C GLY A 65 13.99 -4.11 30.86
N ASP A 66 15.12 -4.23 31.55
CA ASP A 66 15.97 -3.12 32.00
C ASP A 66 16.36 -2.10 30.90
N ARG A 67 16.62 -0.85 31.30
CA ARG A 67 16.70 0.40 30.51
C ARG A 67 17.74 0.43 29.37
N GLY A 68 18.54 -0.60 29.19
CA GLY A 68 19.63 -0.66 28.20
C GLY A 68 19.21 -0.81 26.73
N TRP A 69 18.00 -1.31 26.46
CA TRP A 69 17.56 -1.66 25.10
C TRP A 69 16.84 -0.52 24.33
N LEU A 70 16.71 0.65 24.98
CA LEU A 70 15.93 1.80 24.47
C LEU A 70 16.45 2.31 23.11
N PHE A 71 17.78 2.36 22.95
CA PHE A 71 18.41 2.80 21.70
C PHE A 71 18.17 1.82 20.55
N LEU A 72 18.09 0.52 20.83
CA LEU A 72 17.84 -0.51 19.82
C LEU A 72 16.42 -0.40 19.27
N ALA A 73 15.43 -0.17 20.13
CA ALA A 73 14.05 0.05 19.69
C ALA A 73 13.89 1.40 18.97
N LEU A 74 14.56 2.46 19.43
CA LEU A 74 14.52 3.73 18.71
C LEU A 74 15.06 3.57 17.28
N GLY A 75 16.13 2.80 17.10
CA GLY A 75 16.66 2.42 15.79
C GLY A 75 15.66 1.65 14.93
N SER A 76 14.93 0.68 15.49
CA SER A 76 13.92 -0.07 14.75
C SER A 76 12.75 0.80 14.30
N TYR A 77 12.34 1.77 15.12
CA TYR A 77 11.29 2.73 14.76
C TYR A 77 11.71 3.68 13.64
N VAL A 78 12.94 4.19 13.68
CA VAL A 78 13.47 5.03 12.60
C VAL A 78 13.58 4.24 11.29
N ALA A 79 14.06 2.99 11.35
CA ALA A 79 14.11 2.10 10.19
C ALA A 79 12.72 1.81 9.62
N LEU A 80 11.72 1.56 10.48
CA LEU A 80 10.32 1.38 10.09
C LEU A 80 9.79 2.63 9.37
N GLY A 81 10.01 3.82 9.96
CA GLY A 81 9.60 5.09 9.37
C GLY A 81 10.22 5.33 8.00
N GLY A 82 11.52 5.06 7.86
CA GLY A 82 12.24 5.15 6.59
C GLY A 82 11.71 4.19 5.52
N LEU A 83 11.44 2.93 5.90
CA LEU A 83 10.81 1.98 5.00
C LEU A 83 9.43 2.47 4.57
N ILE A 84 8.57 2.94 5.50
CA ILE A 84 7.21 3.42 5.19
C ILE A 84 7.27 4.57 4.20
N TRP A 85 8.15 5.52 4.45
CA TRP A 85 8.36 6.69 3.59
C TRP A 85 8.82 6.29 2.18
N TRP A 86 9.73 5.32 2.05
CA TRP A 86 10.14 4.78 0.76
C TRP A 86 8.98 4.05 0.07
N GLY A 87 8.30 3.15 0.77
CA GLY A 87 7.20 2.35 0.23
C GLY A 87 6.07 3.20 -0.36
N ASN A 88 5.72 4.30 0.30
CA ASN A 88 4.65 5.19 -0.14
C ASN A 88 5.00 6.07 -1.33
N ARG A 89 6.30 6.20 -1.68
CA ARG A 89 6.75 7.09 -2.77
C ARG A 89 6.50 6.52 -4.17
N LYS A 90 6.14 5.24 -4.28
CA LYS A 90 6.07 4.50 -5.55
C LYS A 90 4.77 3.71 -5.72
N VAL A 91 3.64 4.42 -5.72
CA VAL A 91 2.34 3.83 -6.09
C VAL A 91 2.13 4.04 -7.59
N TYR A 92 2.19 2.95 -8.35
CA TYR A 92 1.92 2.95 -9.79
C TYR A 92 0.53 2.39 -10.08
N LEU A 93 -0.13 2.94 -11.10
CA LEU A 93 -1.39 2.44 -11.62
C LEU A 93 -1.10 1.53 -12.80
N VAL A 94 -1.63 0.32 -12.74
CA VAL A 94 -1.53 -0.66 -13.82
C VAL A 94 -2.89 -0.86 -14.47
N PRO A 95 -2.95 -1.05 -15.81
CA PRO A 95 -4.20 -1.35 -16.49
C PRO A 95 -4.79 -2.65 -15.95
N CYS A 96 -6.09 -2.63 -15.65
CA CYS A 96 -6.77 -3.80 -15.08
C CYS A 96 -6.99 -4.84 -16.18
N GLN A 97 -6.22 -5.92 -16.14
CA GLN A 97 -6.44 -7.10 -16.98
C GLN A 97 -7.60 -7.90 -16.41
N LYS A 98 -8.85 -7.60 -16.80
CA LYS A 98 -9.97 -8.51 -16.56
C LYS A 98 -9.74 -9.75 -17.41
N LYS A 99 -9.33 -10.86 -16.77
CA LYS A 99 -9.38 -12.18 -17.41
C LYS A 99 -10.83 -12.38 -17.86
N PRO A 100 -11.11 -12.66 -19.14
CA PRO A 100 -12.48 -12.86 -19.59
C PRO A 100 -13.09 -13.96 -18.74
N ARG A 101 -14.17 -13.63 -18.01
CA ARG A 101 -15.06 -14.64 -17.44
C ARG A 101 -15.54 -15.45 -18.64
N ARG A 102 -15.04 -16.67 -18.81
CA ARG A 102 -15.75 -17.67 -19.62
C ARG A 102 -17.11 -17.81 -18.92
N LEU A 103 -18.16 -17.25 -19.54
CA LEU A 103 -19.51 -17.72 -19.29
C LEU A 103 -19.53 -19.16 -19.81
N GLY A 104 -19.51 -20.11 -18.87
CA GLY A 104 -19.87 -21.49 -19.10
C GLY A 104 -21.29 -21.70 -18.64
#